data_AF-A0A259BPA5-F1
#
_entry.id   AF-A0A259BPA5-F1
#
_cell.length_a   1.000
_cell.length_b   1.000
_cell.length_c   1.000
_cell.angle_alpha   90.00
_cell.angle_beta   90.00
_cell.angle_gamma   90.00
#
_symmetry.space_group_name_H-M   'P 1'
#
loop_
_entity.id
_entity.type
_entity.pdbx_description
1 polymer ?
#
loop_
_entity_poly.entity_id
_entity_poly.type
_entity_poly.pdbx_seq_one_letter_code
_entity_poly.pdbx_strand_id
1 'polypeptide(L)'
;MRDLKAVLFDKDGTLVDFDRTWGPSAGSVMRTLAAGNAAALARLEAISEYLPGEERFLPSSPLVAGSSAHYGPLWAQTLARPADEDFLHLIDRLFREAGLIHLTPIGAP
;
A
#
# COMPACT_ATOMS: atom_id res chain seq x y z
N MET A 1 27.70 -11.15 0.01
CA MET A 1 26.73 -10.21 0.61
C MET A 1 27.52 -9.16 1.38
N ARG A 2 27.19 -7.87 1.27
CA ARG A 2 27.78 -6.87 2.17
C ARG A 2 26.94 -6.88 3.44
N ASP A 3 27.53 -7.19 4.59
CA ASP A 3 26.78 -7.12 5.85
C ASP A 3 26.36 -5.67 6.09
N LEU A 4 25.09 -5.47 6.42
CA LEU A 4 24.57 -4.18 6.89
C LEU A 4 25.38 -3.75 8.12
N LYS A 5 26.06 -2.60 8.06
CA LYS A 5 26.93 -2.11 9.15
C LYS A 5 26.24 -1.12 10.08
N ALA A 6 25.29 -0.34 9.57
CA ALA A 6 24.50 0.61 10.35
C ALA A 6 23.20 0.99 9.60
N VAL A 7 22.19 1.44 10.37
CA VAL A 7 20.98 2.13 9.87
C VAL A 7 20.92 3.47 10.60
N LEU A 8 20.81 4.57 9.86
CA LEU A 8 20.68 5.92 10.41
C LEU A 8 19.24 6.41 10.20
N PHE A 9 18.57 6.77 11.29
CA PHE A 9 17.25 7.37 11.26
C PHE A 9 17.35 8.88 11.46
N ASP A 10 16.42 9.61 10.86
CA ASP A 10 16.25 11.03 11.14
C ASP A 10 15.81 11.23 12.60
N LYS A 11 16.28 12.32 13.23
CA LYS A 11 16.02 12.56 14.67
C LYS A 11 14.56 12.92 14.95
N ASP A 12 13.90 13.55 13.98
CA ASP A 12 12.53 14.06 14.10
C ASP A 12 11.51 13.15 13.40
N GLY A 13 11.97 12.08 12.76
CA GLY A 13 11.11 11.09 12.11
C GLY A 13 10.47 10.13 13.12
N THR A 14 9.19 9.81 12.91
CA THR A 14 8.49 8.77 13.67
C THR A 14 8.52 7.45 12.91
N LEU A 15 9.03 6.39 13.54
CA LEU A 15 8.86 5.05 13.00
C LEU A 15 7.41 4.62 13.14
N VAL A 16 6.83 4.12 12.06
CA VAL A 16 5.43 3.71 11.99
C VAL A 16 5.33 2.20 11.84
N ASP A 17 4.32 1.63 12.48
CA ASP A 17 3.97 0.23 12.34
C ASP A 17 3.45 0.01 10.92
N PHE A 18 4.13 -0.85 10.16
CA PHE A 18 3.86 -1.03 8.74
C PHE A 18 2.48 -1.62 8.50
N ASP A 19 2.13 -2.73 9.14
CA ASP A 19 0.85 -3.40 8.92
C ASP A 19 -0.30 -2.54 9.44
N ARG A 20 -0.16 -1.96 10.63
CA ARG A 20 -1.22 -1.14 11.23
C ARG A 20 -1.45 0.19 10.50
N THR A 21 -0.42 0.72 9.85
CA THR A 21 -0.55 1.93 9.02
C THR A 21 -1.03 1.57 7.61
N TRP A 22 -0.28 0.74 6.88
CA TRP A 22 -0.48 0.55 5.45
C TRP A 22 -1.51 -0.51 5.09
N GLY A 23 -1.72 -1.49 5.97
CA GLY A 23 -2.71 -2.54 5.78
C GLY A 23 -4.14 -2.01 5.60
N PRO A 24 -4.74 -1.38 6.62
CA PRO A 24 -6.08 -0.80 6.48
C PRO A 24 -6.13 0.33 5.44
N SER A 25 -5.05 1.11 5.27
CA SER A 25 -4.98 2.11 4.20
C SER A 25 -5.13 1.48 2.82
N ALA A 26 -4.36 0.44 2.52
CA ALA A 26 -4.42 -0.23 1.22
C ALA A 26 -5.77 -0.91 0.98
N GLY A 27 -6.34 -1.55 2.02
CA GLY A 27 -7.70 -2.08 1.95
C GLY A 27 -8.72 -1.01 1.56
N SER A 28 -8.63 0.18 2.17
CA SER A 28 -9.49 1.32 1.84
C SER A 28 -9.30 1.83 0.40
N VAL A 29 -8.05 1.95 -0.05
CA VAL A 29 -7.71 2.38 -1.41
C VAL A 29 -8.24 1.37 -2.44
N MET A 30 -8.00 0.07 -2.25
CA MET A 30 -8.46 -0.98 -3.16
C MET A 30 -9.99 -1.03 -3.23
N ARG A 31 -10.69 -0.89 -2.10
CA ARG A 31 -12.16 -0.80 -2.06
C ARG A 31 -12.68 0.41 -2.84
N THR A 32 -12.04 1.56 -2.66
CA THR A 32 -12.36 2.79 -3.41
C THR A 32 -12.20 2.59 -4.91
N LEU A 33 -11.06 2.05 -5.34
CA LEU A 33 -10.77 1.82 -6.76
C LEU A 33 -11.65 0.73 -7.39
N ALA A 34 -12.07 -0.25 -6.62
CA ALA A 34 -13.00 -1.30 -7.08
C ALA A 34 -14.44 -0.78 -7.28
N ALA A 35 -14.79 0.39 -6.74
CA ALA A 35 -16.09 1.04 -6.92
C ALA A 35 -17.31 0.10 -6.69
N GLY A 36 -17.24 -0.72 -5.63
CA GLY A 36 -18.29 -1.69 -5.28
C GLY A 36 -18.27 -3.01 -6.07
N ASN A 37 -17.36 -3.18 -7.04
CA ASN A 37 -17.18 -4.42 -7.76
C ASN A 37 -16.35 -5.42 -6.93
N ALA A 38 -17.03 -6.35 -6.25
CA ALA A 38 -16.38 -7.36 -5.41
C ALA A 38 -15.36 -8.23 -6.16
N ALA A 39 -15.60 -8.55 -7.44
CA ALA A 39 -14.66 -9.33 -8.23
C ALA A 39 -13.40 -8.53 -8.60
N ALA A 40 -13.53 -7.22 -8.84
CA ALA A 40 -12.38 -6.35 -9.06
C ALA A 40 -11.55 -6.18 -7.78
N LEU A 41 -12.22 -5.99 -6.63
CA LEU A 41 -11.57 -5.95 -5.33
C LEU A 41 -10.76 -7.22 -5.05
N ALA A 42 -11.39 -8.39 -5.18
CA ALA A 42 -10.71 -9.67 -4.94
C ALA A 42 -9.48 -9.87 -5.83
N ARG A 43 -9.53 -9.40 -7.10
CA ARG A 43 -8.35 -9.44 -7.97
C ARG A 43 -7.25 -8.50 -7.48
N LEU A 44 -7.59 -7.25 -7.13
CA LEU A 44 -6.62 -6.29 -6.56
C LEU A 44 -5.96 -6.83 -5.29
N GLU A 45 -6.72 -7.46 -4.40
CA GLU A 45 -6.19 -8.06 -3.18
C GLU A 45 -5.21 -9.20 -3.52
N ALA A 46 -5.58 -10.09 -4.45
CA ALA A 46 -4.75 -11.20 -4.86
C ALA A 46 -3.42 -10.76 -5.51
N ILE A 47 -3.45 -9.83 -6.47
CA ILE A 47 -2.23 -9.35 -7.14
C ILE A 47 -1.34 -8.50 -6.23
N SER A 48 -1.91 -7.94 -5.16
CA SER A 48 -1.17 -7.18 -4.15
C SER A 48 -0.65 -8.07 -3.04
N GLU A 49 -0.94 -9.37 -3.07
CA GLU A 49 -0.66 -10.31 -1.98
C GLU A 49 -1.18 -9.80 -0.63
N TYR A 50 -2.36 -9.19 -0.66
CA TYR A 50 -3.04 -8.62 0.49
C TYR A 50 -3.96 -9.64 1.13
N LEU A 51 -3.95 -9.71 2.46
CA LEU A 51 -4.79 -10.59 3.26
C LEU A 51 -5.93 -9.77 3.87
N PRO A 52 -7.11 -9.72 3.24
CA PRO A 52 -8.19 -8.83 3.68
C PRO A 52 -8.74 -9.15 5.06
N GLY A 53 -8.68 -10.42 5.49
CA GLY A 53 -9.11 -10.82 6.84
C GLY A 53 -8.17 -10.37 7.96
N GLU A 54 -6.92 -10.03 7.61
CA GLU A 54 -5.88 -9.61 8.56
C GLU A 54 -5.49 -8.13 8.37
N GLU A 55 -6.01 -7.49 7.32
CA GLU A 55 -5.62 -6.16 6.84
C GLU A 55 -4.10 -5.97 6.82
N ARG A 56 -3.38 -6.88 6.16
CA ARG A 56 -1.92 -6.80 6.00
C ARG A 56 -1.46 -7.41 4.68
N PHE A 57 -0.15 -7.33 4.43
CA PHE A 57 0.48 -7.91 3.24
C PHE A 57 1.26 -9.18 3.55
N LEU A 58 1.45 -10.03 2.55
CA LEU A 58 2.54 -11.00 2.57
C LEU A 58 3.89 -10.26 2.42
N PRO A 59 4.99 -10.78 2.99
CA PRO A 59 6.32 -10.17 2.86
C PRO A 59 6.81 -10.00 1.41
N SER A 60 6.30 -10.81 0.49
CA SER A 60 6.61 -10.77 -0.95
C SER A 60 5.78 -9.75 -1.73
N SER A 61 4.83 -9.06 -1.08
CA SER A 61 3.93 -8.12 -1.75
C SER A 61 4.69 -7.03 -2.50
N PRO A 62 4.27 -6.68 -3.72
CA PRO A 62 4.87 -5.57 -4.46
C PRO A 62 4.73 -4.21 -3.74
N LEU A 63 3.83 -4.09 -2.74
CA LEU A 63 3.60 -2.84 -2.00
C LEU A 63 4.57 -2.65 -0.82
N VAL A 64 5.26 -3.70 -0.35
CA VAL A 64 6.18 -3.60 0.81
C VAL A 64 7.42 -2.76 0.49
N ALA A 65 7.92 -2.87 -0.74
CA ALA A 65 9.12 -2.14 -1.19
C ALA A 65 8.91 -1.36 -2.50
N GLY A 66 7.72 -1.47 -3.12
CA GLY A 66 7.41 -0.81 -4.38
C GLY A 66 6.70 0.52 -4.18
N SER A 67 6.95 1.45 -5.11
CA SER A 67 6.15 2.67 -5.24
C SER A 67 4.91 2.41 -6.10
N SER A 68 4.00 3.38 -6.15
CA SER A 68 2.85 3.37 -7.07
C SER A 68 3.27 3.20 -8.53
N ALA A 69 4.43 3.70 -8.93
CA ALA A 69 4.98 3.45 -10.27
C ALA A 69 5.31 1.96 -10.55
N HIS A 70 5.58 1.17 -9.51
CA HIS A 70 5.82 -0.28 -9.63
C HIS A 70 4.52 -1.09 -9.65
N TYR A 71 3.63 -0.92 -8.67
CA TYR A 71 2.41 -1.75 -8.56
C TYR A 71 1.20 -1.15 -9.29
N GLY A 72 1.18 0.15 -9.54
CA GLY A 72 0.10 0.86 -10.21
C GLY A 72 -0.24 0.33 -11.61
N PRO A 73 0.74 0.00 -12.48
CA PRO A 73 0.44 -0.63 -13.77
C PRO A 73 -0.30 -1.96 -13.64
N LEU A 74 0.02 -2.76 -12.62
CA LEU A 74 -0.64 -4.04 -12.35
C LEU A 74 -2.10 -3.83 -11.88
N TRP A 75 -2.33 -2.79 -11.06
CA TRP A 75 -3.66 -2.38 -10.64
C TRP A 75 -4.49 -1.85 -11.81
N ALA A 76 -3.90 -1.03 -12.68
CA ALA A 76 -4.55 -0.48 -13.87
C ALA A 76 -5.02 -1.60 -14.81
N GLN A 77 -4.14 -2.55 -15.10
CA GLN A 77 -4.47 -3.74 -15.89
C GLN A 77 -5.62 -4.54 -15.26
N THR A 78 -5.57 -4.77 -13.96
CA THR A 78 -6.59 -5.52 -13.20
C THR A 78 -7.97 -4.86 -13.22
N LEU A 79 -7.97 -3.52 -13.29
CA LEU A 79 -9.16 -2.67 -13.37
C LEU A 79 -9.55 -2.33 -14.82
N ALA A 80 -8.86 -2.89 -15.82
CA ALA A 80 -9.07 -2.61 -17.24
C ALA A 80 -9.08 -1.11 -17.58
N ARG A 81 -8.15 -0.36 -16.99
CA ARG A 81 -7.96 1.08 -17.22
C ARG A 81 -6.52 1.41 -17.62
N PRO A 82 -6.27 2.58 -18.23
CA PRO A 82 -4.91 3.02 -18.54
C PRO A 82 -4.07 3.19 -17.26
N ALA A 83 -2.79 2.85 -17.37
CA ALA A 83 -1.77 3.12 -16.36
C ALA A 83 -1.11 4.48 -16.61
N ASP A 84 -1.93 5.53 -16.71
CA ASP A 84 -1.48 6.89 -16.95
C ASP A 84 -1.07 7.60 -15.66
N GLU A 85 -0.46 8.79 -15.83
CA GLU A 85 -0.01 9.63 -14.73
C GLU A 85 -1.17 10.02 -13.81
N ASP A 86 -2.35 10.29 -14.36
CA ASP A 86 -3.55 10.60 -13.57
C ASP A 86 -3.96 9.45 -12.65
N PHE A 87 -3.87 8.20 -13.13
CA PHE A 87 -4.15 7.05 -12.30
C PHE A 87 -3.11 6.84 -11.20
N LEU A 88 -1.82 7.02 -11.49
CA LEU A 88 -0.77 6.94 -10.48
C LEU A 88 -0.93 8.03 -9.41
N HIS A 89 -1.22 9.27 -9.84
CA HIS A 89 -1.51 10.37 -8.92
C HIS A 89 -2.77 10.13 -8.08
N LEU A 90 -3.79 9.48 -8.65
CA LEU A 90 -4.97 9.07 -7.90
C LEU A 90 -4.59 8.06 -6.80
N ILE A 91 -3.79 7.04 -7.12
CA ILE A 91 -3.29 6.08 -6.13
C ILE A 91 -2.52 6.81 -5.02
N ASP A 92 -1.57 7.67 -5.37
CA ASP A 92 -0.75 8.41 -4.40
C ASP A 92 -1.58 9.31 -3.50
N ARG A 93 -2.59 9.97 -4.05
CA ARG A 93 -3.51 10.81 -3.28
C ARG A 93 -4.31 9.98 -2.28
N LEU A 94 -4.90 8.87 -2.74
CA LEU A 94 -5.71 7.99 -1.87
C LEU A 94 -4.86 7.37 -0.76
N PHE A 95 -3.63 6.92 -1.06
CA PHE A 95 -2.72 6.39 -0.04
C PHE A 95 -2.28 7.45 0.96
N ARG A 96 -2.08 8.70 0.54
CA ARG A 96 -1.74 9.80 1.45
C ARG A 96 -2.89 10.11 2.41
N GLU A 97 -4.12 10.17 1.89
CA GLU A 97 -5.33 10.39 2.70
C GLU A 97 -5.54 9.22 3.68
N ALA A 98 -5.52 7.98 3.18
CA ALA A 98 -5.73 6.80 3.99
C ALA A 98 -4.59 6.55 4.99
N GLY A 99 -3.35 6.88 4.62
CA GLY A 99 -2.18 6.75 5.47
C GLY A 99 -2.25 7.66 6.69
N LEU A 100 -2.77 8.89 6.54
CA LEU A 100 -2.99 9.80 7.66
C LEU A 100 -4.07 9.33 8.63
N ILE A 101 -5.09 8.62 8.13
CA ILE A 101 -6.17 8.09 8.96
C ILE A 101 -5.69 6.93 9.83
N HIS A 102 -4.84 6.06 9.27
CA HIS A 102 -4.38 4.84 9.93
C HIS A 102 -2.98 4.93 10.54
N LEU A 103 -2.35 6.11 10.44
CA LEU A 103 -0.99 6.36 10.91
C LEU A 103 -0.80 5.87 12.34
N THR A 104 -0.03 4.80 12.48
CA THR A 104 0.20 4.15 13.77
C THR A 104 1.70 4.15 14.06
N PRO A 105 2.18 4.83 15.10
CA PRO A 105 3.58 4.76 15.49
C PRO A 105 3.94 3.38 16.05
N ILE A 106 5.21 2.98 15.94
CA ILE A 106 5.72 1.77 16.61
C ILE A 106 5.85 2.05 18.11
N GLY A 107 5.27 1.18 18.93
CA GLY A 107 5.40 1.23 20.39
C GLY A 107 4.48 2.25 21.08
N ALA A 108 4.92 2.75 22.23
CA ALA A 108 4.29 3.86 22.94
C ALA A 108 5.23 5.08 22.82
N PRO A 109 5.17 5.81 21.69
CA PRO A 109 6.03 6.97 21.47
C PRO A 109 5.72 8.13 22.44
#